data_AF-A0A420SSG5-F1
#
_entry.id   AF-A0A420SSG5-F1
#
_cell.length_a   1.000
_cell.length_b   1.000
_cell.length_c   1.000
_cell.angle_alpha   90.00
_cell.angle_beta   90.00
_cell.angle_gamma   90.00
#
_symmetry.space_group_name_H-M   'P 1'
#
loop_
_entity.id
_entity.type
_entity.pdbx_description
1 polymer ?
#
loop_
_entity_poly.entity_id
_entity_poly.type
_entity_poly.pdbx_seq_one_letter_code
_entity_poly.pdbx_strand_id
1 'polypeptide(L)'
;MVGESAKPVWIAYIIDRDLSLLTGEPYLMQEHDIDPSVADLSDEDGGILHNLRDDCRFEIFKYRARLATIQGKIFDLVYSVRAWQLSFDQQETVADRLDEMLEKWAESIPVPFRGDGDPIFNEVQLSFFKQLHVTYYHCIFSVRQATLRNQEWVERLLRFGEVRKPADSDTPLLPSNWSGLVTAARKCLDMINKVDGHDLAFHW
;
A
#
# COMPACT_ATOMS: atom_id res chain seq x y z
N MET A 1 24.78 19.57 8.31
CA MET A 1 25.67 18.44 7.96
C MET A 1 25.75 18.40 6.45
N VAL A 2 26.95 18.24 5.92
CA VAL A 2 27.27 18.44 4.50
C VAL A 2 27.16 17.11 3.77
N GLY A 3 26.26 17.02 2.78
CA GLY A 3 26.48 16.22 1.57
C GLY A 3 26.32 14.69 1.62
N GLU A 4 25.58 14.11 2.57
CA GLU A 4 25.15 12.71 2.43
C GLU A 4 23.88 12.66 1.56
N SER A 5 23.87 11.77 0.55
CA SER A 5 22.69 11.57 -0.30
C SER A 5 21.49 11.19 0.58
N ALA A 6 20.35 11.86 0.41
CA ALA A 6 19.09 11.53 1.09
C ALA A 6 18.65 10.07 0.83
N LYS A 7 19.09 9.51 -0.29
CA LYS A 7 18.58 8.27 -0.87
C LYS A 7 18.75 7.04 0.04
N PRO A 8 19.92 6.72 0.62
CA PRO A 8 20.07 5.54 1.46
C PRO A 8 19.18 5.59 2.71
N VAL A 9 18.99 6.77 3.29
CA VAL A 9 18.07 6.97 4.43
C VAL A 9 16.64 6.66 4.04
N TRP A 10 16.18 7.18 2.89
CA TRP A 10 14.84 6.90 2.38
C TRP A 10 14.65 5.45 1.91
N ILE A 11 15.69 4.79 1.38
CA ILE A 11 15.66 3.34 1.10
C ILE A 11 15.48 2.55 2.39
N ALA A 12 16.27 2.87 3.44
CA ALA A 12 16.12 2.23 4.74
C ALA A 12 14.73 2.46 5.33
N TYR A 13 14.20 3.69 5.21
CA TYR A 13 12.84 4.03 5.62
C TYR A 13 11.79 3.19 4.91
N ILE A 14 11.91 3.02 3.59
CA ILE A 14 10.99 2.19 2.80
C ILE A 14 11.02 0.73 3.30
N ILE A 15 12.21 0.16 3.50
CA ILE A 15 12.38 -1.22 3.95
C ILE A 15 11.81 -1.41 5.36
N ASP A 16 12.06 -0.47 6.28
CA ASP A 16 11.54 -0.49 7.64
C ASP A 16 9.99 -0.51 7.66
N ARG A 17 9.34 0.26 6.78
CA ARG A 17 7.88 0.27 6.63
C ARG A 17 7.33 -1.02 6.00
N ASP A 18 8.03 -1.58 5.02
CA ASP A 18 7.64 -2.86 4.42
C ASP A 18 7.70 -4.00 5.42
N LEU A 19 8.80 -4.10 6.16
CA LEU A 19 8.97 -5.11 7.20
C LEU A 19 7.94 -4.95 8.31
N SER A 20 7.65 -3.72 8.72
CA SER A 20 6.64 -3.44 9.75
C SER A 20 5.25 -3.92 9.35
N LEU A 21 4.78 -3.61 8.13
CA LEU A 21 3.48 -4.11 7.66
C LEU A 21 3.46 -5.61 7.38
N LEU A 22 4.58 -6.17 6.92
CA LEU A 22 4.70 -7.60 6.64
C LEU A 22 4.65 -8.44 7.93
N THR A 23 5.37 -8.01 8.96
CA THR A 23 5.53 -8.75 10.23
C THR A 23 4.49 -8.36 11.27
N GLY A 24 3.89 -7.17 11.18
CA GLY A 24 3.06 -6.59 12.22
C GLY A 24 3.86 -6.02 13.40
N GLU A 25 5.19 -5.94 13.29
CA GLU A 25 6.05 -5.35 14.31
C GLU A 25 6.20 -3.82 14.11
N PRO A 26 6.42 -3.05 15.19
CA PRO A 26 6.68 -1.62 15.08
C PRO A 26 7.91 -1.29 14.22
N TYR A 27 7.77 -0.28 13.37
CA TYR A 27 8.88 0.30 12.63
C TYR A 27 9.83 1.10 13.55
N LEU A 28 11.08 1.27 13.14
CA LEU A 28 12.11 1.95 13.94
C LEU A 28 12.28 3.43 13.55
N MET A 29 12.34 3.73 12.26
CA MET A 29 12.72 5.06 11.76
C MET A 29 11.57 6.05 11.92
N GLN A 30 11.85 7.23 12.46
CA GLN A 30 10.86 8.29 12.66
C GLN A 30 10.95 9.33 11.53
N GLU A 31 9.81 9.70 10.95
CA GLU A 31 9.77 10.63 9.80
C GLU A 31 10.33 12.02 10.15
N HIS A 32 10.20 12.48 11.40
CA HIS A 32 10.70 13.78 11.85
C HIS A 32 12.22 13.83 12.05
N ASP A 33 12.90 12.68 12.01
CA ASP A 33 14.35 12.57 12.12
C ASP A 33 15.04 12.45 10.73
N ILE A 34 14.28 12.60 9.64
CA ILE A 34 14.76 12.44 8.27
C ILE A 34 14.70 13.78 7.52
N ASP A 35 15.82 14.17 6.93
CA ASP A 35 16.01 15.36 6.11
C ASP A 35 16.71 14.95 4.79
N PRO A 36 16.22 15.36 3.60
CA PRO A 36 15.04 16.17 3.30
C PRO A 36 13.72 15.44 3.53
N SER A 37 12.65 16.22 3.68
CA SER A 37 11.28 15.70 3.76
C SER A 37 10.90 14.96 2.47
N VAL A 38 9.90 14.09 2.53
CA VAL A 38 9.44 13.34 1.35
C VAL A 38 8.97 14.24 0.21
N ALA A 39 8.51 15.45 0.51
CA ALA A 39 8.07 16.43 -0.47
C ALA A 39 9.25 17.12 -1.18
N ASP A 40 10.40 17.17 -0.52
CA ASP A 40 11.61 17.86 -0.98
C ASP A 40 12.61 16.89 -1.64
N LEU A 41 12.27 15.60 -1.73
CA LEU A 41 13.06 14.61 -2.47
C LEU A 41 13.23 15.05 -3.93
N SER A 42 14.48 15.28 -4.32
CA SER A 42 14.82 15.71 -5.68
C SER A 42 14.61 14.59 -6.69
N ASP A 43 14.19 15.00 -7.87
CA ASP A 43 13.95 14.14 -9.03
C ASP A 43 15.25 13.50 -9.55
N GLU A 44 16.42 14.09 -9.26
CA GLU A 44 17.74 13.67 -9.72
C GLU A 44 18.44 12.67 -8.77
N ASP A 45 17.91 12.45 -7.56
CA ASP A 45 18.54 11.58 -6.54
C ASP A 45 18.31 10.06 -6.79
N GLY A 46 17.63 9.73 -7.89
CA GLY A 46 17.67 8.44 -8.54
C GLY A 46 16.44 7.55 -8.33
N GLY A 47 16.28 6.59 -9.25
CA GLY A 47 15.07 5.78 -9.38
C GLY A 47 14.11 6.39 -10.40
N ILE A 48 14.61 6.52 -11.63
CA ILE A 48 13.86 7.00 -12.77
C ILE A 48 13.63 5.82 -13.71
N LEU A 49 12.37 5.51 -13.99
CA LEU A 49 12.03 4.59 -15.07
C LEU A 49 11.88 5.40 -16.36
N HIS A 50 12.63 5.01 -17.37
CA HIS A 50 12.54 5.53 -18.72
C HIS A 50 11.80 4.50 -19.54
N ASN A 51 10.79 4.90 -20.30
CA ASN A 51 10.27 3.98 -21.29
C ASN A 51 11.30 3.77 -22.43
N LEU A 52 11.18 2.68 -23.20
CA LEU A 52 12.17 2.32 -24.24
C LEU A 52 12.32 3.37 -25.35
N ARG A 53 11.40 4.34 -25.43
CA ARG A 53 11.42 5.45 -26.40
C ARG A 53 12.01 6.73 -25.83
N ASP A 54 12.31 6.75 -24.53
CA ASP A 54 12.81 7.88 -23.74
C ASP A 54 11.96 9.16 -23.84
N ASP A 55 10.68 9.02 -24.18
CA ASP A 55 9.72 10.12 -24.26
C ASP A 55 8.94 10.32 -22.95
N CYS A 56 9.00 9.35 -22.02
CA CYS A 56 8.35 9.44 -20.72
C CYS A 56 9.28 9.03 -19.57
N ARG A 57 9.38 9.91 -18.55
CA ARG A 57 10.13 9.74 -17.31
C ARG A 57 9.18 9.45 -16.14
N PHE A 58 9.47 8.45 -15.31
CA PHE A 58 8.72 8.15 -14.09
C PHE A 58 9.64 8.02 -12.86
N GLU A 59 9.50 8.94 -11.91
CA GLU A 59 10.30 9.01 -10.68
C GLU A 59 9.80 8.04 -9.61
N ILE A 60 9.96 6.74 -9.87
CA ILE A 60 9.44 5.69 -9.00
C ILE A 60 9.87 5.85 -7.54
N PHE A 61 11.09 6.32 -7.28
CA PHE A 61 11.62 6.44 -5.91
C PHE A 61 10.80 7.39 -5.04
N LYS A 62 10.41 8.54 -5.60
CA LYS A 62 9.58 9.55 -4.92
C LYS A 62 8.19 9.02 -4.60
N TYR A 63 7.57 8.32 -5.55
CA TYR A 63 6.28 7.67 -5.33
C TYR A 63 6.37 6.56 -4.28
N ARG A 64 7.47 5.80 -4.29
CA ARG A 64 7.73 4.74 -3.33
C ARG A 64 7.93 5.27 -1.91
N ALA A 65 8.70 6.34 -1.74
CA ALA A 65 8.91 7.01 -0.46
C ALA A 65 7.61 7.61 0.08
N ARG A 66 6.80 8.25 -0.78
CA ARG A 66 5.47 8.74 -0.40
C ARG A 66 4.51 7.63 -0.01
N LEU A 67 4.56 6.47 -0.67
CA LEU A 67 3.75 5.31 -0.27
C LEU A 67 4.20 4.78 1.10
N ALA A 68 5.50 4.75 1.38
CA ALA A 68 6.03 4.32 2.67
C ALA A 68 5.56 5.18 3.86
N THR A 69 5.35 6.49 3.66
CA THR A 69 4.75 7.33 4.72
C THR A 69 3.29 6.97 4.99
N ILE A 70 2.54 6.55 3.96
CA ILE A 70 1.19 6.01 4.12
C ILE A 70 1.25 4.64 4.84
N GLN A 71 2.19 3.76 4.49
CA GLN A 71 2.39 2.47 5.17
C GLN A 71 2.63 2.64 6.68
N GLY A 72 3.43 3.63 7.10
CA GLY A 72 3.60 3.96 8.51
C GLY A 72 2.30 4.36 9.20
N LYS A 73 1.48 5.18 8.55
CA LYS A 73 0.16 5.58 9.07
C LYS A 73 -0.81 4.40 9.15
N ILE A 74 -0.76 3.48 8.18
CA ILE A 74 -1.53 2.24 8.24
C ILE A 74 -1.10 1.45 9.48
N PHE A 75 0.20 1.27 9.72
CA PHE A 75 0.67 0.58 10.93
C PHE A 75 0.13 1.26 12.20
N ASP A 76 0.35 2.57 12.34
CA ASP A 76 -0.02 3.32 13.54
C ASP A 76 -1.52 3.29 13.83
N LEU A 77 -2.35 3.38 12.78
CA LEU A 77 -3.80 3.54 12.90
C LEU A 77 -4.59 2.24 12.78
N VAL A 78 -3.98 1.15 12.32
CA VAL A 78 -4.66 -0.14 12.08
C VAL A 78 -4.03 -1.27 12.90
N TYR A 79 -2.70 -1.32 12.99
CA TYR A 79 -1.97 -2.45 13.58
C TYR A 79 -1.41 -2.19 14.97
N SER A 80 -1.25 -0.92 15.37
CA SER A 80 -0.72 -0.59 16.70
C SER A 80 -1.66 -1.01 17.83
N VAL A 81 -1.09 -1.22 19.03
CA VAL A 81 -1.87 -1.48 20.26
C VAL A 81 -2.90 -0.38 20.52
N ARG A 82 -2.60 0.88 20.14
CA ARG A 82 -3.53 2.00 20.31
C ARG A 82 -4.70 1.91 19.34
N ALA A 83 -4.45 1.47 18.11
CA ALA A 83 -5.50 1.26 17.11
C ALA A 83 -6.54 0.24 17.57
N TRP A 84 -6.12 -0.78 18.33
CA TRP A 84 -7.02 -1.83 18.84
C TRP A 84 -7.98 -1.34 19.94
N GLN A 85 -7.72 -0.18 20.53
CA GLN A 85 -8.57 0.42 21.55
C GLN A 85 -9.69 1.29 20.95
N LEU A 86 -9.66 1.52 19.63
CA LEU A 86 -10.68 2.29 18.93
C LEU A 86 -12.01 1.53 18.83
N SER A 87 -13.12 2.25 18.91
CA SER A 87 -14.44 1.68 18.61
C SER A 87 -14.57 1.34 17.12
N PHE A 88 -15.56 0.53 16.77
CA PHE A 88 -15.84 0.18 15.37
C PHE A 88 -16.03 1.42 14.47
N ASP A 89 -16.82 2.41 14.91
CA ASP A 89 -17.05 3.64 14.14
C ASP A 89 -15.77 4.47 13.95
N GLN A 90 -14.89 4.47 14.97
CA GLN A 90 -13.60 5.13 14.89
C GLN A 90 -12.65 4.40 13.92
N GLN A 91 -12.66 3.06 13.93
CA GLN A 91 -11.89 2.26 12.98
C GLN A 91 -12.36 2.48 11.54
N GLU A 92 -13.68 2.58 11.30
CA GLU A 92 -14.21 2.86 9.97
C GLU A 92 -13.83 4.28 9.51
N THR A 93 -13.94 5.29 10.40
CA THR A 93 -13.49 6.66 10.10
C THR A 93 -12.00 6.73 9.76
N VAL A 94 -11.18 5.95 10.47
CA VAL A 94 -9.75 5.81 10.18
C VAL A 94 -9.52 5.15 8.83
N ALA A 95 -10.24 4.07 8.53
CA ALA A 95 -10.13 3.34 7.28
C ALA A 95 -10.50 4.22 6.08
N ASP A 96 -11.59 4.98 6.17
CA ASP A 96 -12.00 5.91 5.11
C ASP A 96 -10.95 6.98 4.85
N ARG A 97 -10.34 7.53 5.91
CA ARG A 97 -9.24 8.49 5.77
C ARG A 97 -8.00 7.88 5.11
N LEU A 98 -7.66 6.64 5.43
CA LEU A 98 -6.54 5.93 4.82
C LEU A 98 -6.81 5.59 3.35
N ASP A 99 -8.04 5.19 3.02
CA ASP A 99 -8.48 4.94 1.65
C ASP A 99 -8.39 6.23 0.81
N GLU A 100 -8.84 7.37 1.32
CA GLU A 100 -8.67 8.67 0.64
C GLU A 100 -7.19 9.02 0.40
N MET A 101 -6.31 8.71 1.35
CA MET A 101 -4.88 8.97 1.20
C MET A 101 -4.26 8.11 0.10
N LEU A 102 -4.66 6.84 0.02
CA LEU A 102 -4.25 5.90 -1.02
C LEU A 102 -4.77 6.33 -2.39
N GLU A 103 -6.03 6.76 -2.48
CA GLU A 103 -6.62 7.27 -3.71
C GLU A 103 -5.89 8.52 -4.20
N LYS A 104 -5.67 9.52 -3.34
CA LYS A 104 -4.89 10.73 -3.67
C LYS A 104 -3.46 10.40 -4.10
N TRP A 105 -2.84 9.40 -3.49
CA TRP A 105 -1.52 8.94 -3.90
C TRP A 105 -1.55 8.35 -5.32
N ALA A 106 -2.51 7.46 -5.60
CA ALA A 106 -2.68 6.82 -6.91
C ALA A 106 -3.02 7.83 -8.01
N GLU A 107 -3.89 8.80 -7.72
CA GLU A 107 -4.22 9.90 -8.62
C GLU A 107 -3.02 10.81 -8.91
N SER A 108 -2.07 10.93 -7.97
CA SER A 108 -0.86 11.73 -8.18
C SER A 108 0.15 11.08 -9.14
N ILE A 109 0.00 9.79 -9.47
CA ILE A 109 0.80 9.12 -10.49
C ILE A 109 0.38 9.65 -11.88
N PRO A 110 1.31 9.99 -12.79
CA PRO A 110 0.95 10.48 -14.12
C PRO A 110 0.17 9.42 -14.90
N VAL A 111 -0.79 9.85 -15.71
CA VAL A 111 -1.72 8.96 -16.45
C VAL A 111 -1.03 7.78 -17.16
N PRO A 112 0.12 7.95 -17.87
CA PRO A 112 0.81 6.83 -18.52
C PRO A 112 1.29 5.72 -17.58
N PHE A 113 1.39 6.00 -16.28
CA PHE A 113 1.98 5.12 -15.26
C PHE A 113 0.96 4.65 -14.21
N ARG A 114 -0.32 5.01 -14.33
CA ARG A 114 -1.37 4.65 -13.35
C ARG A 114 -1.76 3.17 -13.34
N GLY A 115 -1.32 2.38 -14.32
CA GLY A 115 -1.44 0.91 -14.31
C GLY A 115 -2.52 0.31 -15.23
N ASP A 116 -3.21 1.11 -16.04
CA ASP A 116 -4.17 0.60 -17.04
C ASP A 116 -3.53 0.35 -18.43
N GLY A 117 -2.28 0.77 -18.63
CA GLY A 117 -1.49 0.48 -19.83
C GLY A 117 -0.27 -0.36 -19.50
N ASP A 118 0.27 -1.07 -20.49
CA ASP A 118 1.57 -1.75 -20.39
C ASP A 118 2.67 -0.72 -20.70
N PRO A 119 3.34 -0.13 -19.70
CA PRO A 119 4.43 0.78 -19.98
C PRO A 119 5.55 0.02 -20.69
N ILE A 120 6.11 0.64 -21.72
CA ILE A 120 7.20 0.04 -22.48
C ILE A 120 8.49 0.21 -21.67
N PHE A 121 8.73 -0.67 -20.70
CA PHE A 121 9.92 -0.69 -19.87
C PHE A 121 10.82 -1.88 -20.22
N ASN A 122 12.10 -1.79 -19.86
CA ASN A 122 12.92 -3.00 -19.78
C ASN A 122 12.46 -3.89 -18.61
N GLU A 123 12.92 -5.15 -18.58
CA GLU A 123 12.49 -6.14 -17.58
C GLU A 123 12.68 -5.68 -16.13
N VAL A 124 13.84 -5.10 -15.82
CA VAL A 124 14.18 -4.60 -14.47
C VAL A 124 13.28 -3.43 -14.06
N GLN A 125 13.07 -2.47 -14.96
CA GLN A 125 12.19 -1.33 -14.71
C GLN A 125 10.72 -1.76 -14.55
N LEU A 126 10.29 -2.75 -15.33
CA LEU A 126 8.96 -3.33 -15.23
C LEU A 126 8.74 -4.03 -13.89
N SER A 127 9.76 -4.73 -13.38
CA SER A 127 9.74 -5.35 -12.04
C SER A 127 9.49 -4.30 -10.95
N PHE A 128 10.29 -3.22 -10.91
CA PHE A 128 10.10 -2.14 -9.95
C PHE A 128 8.73 -1.47 -10.09
N PHE A 129 8.28 -1.21 -11.31
CA PHE A 129 6.96 -0.64 -11.57
C PHE A 129 5.84 -1.51 -11.00
N LYS A 130 5.86 -2.82 -11.28
CA LYS A 130 4.88 -3.76 -10.74
C LYS A 130 4.96 -3.84 -9.22
N GLN A 131 6.15 -3.82 -8.65
CA GLN A 131 6.35 -3.88 -7.20
C GLN A 131 5.74 -2.66 -6.49
N LEU A 132 5.85 -1.47 -7.08
CA LEU A 132 5.19 -0.25 -6.59
C LEU A 132 3.66 -0.44 -6.50
N HIS A 133 3.05 -0.95 -7.58
CA HIS A 133 1.60 -1.15 -7.66
C HIS A 133 1.12 -2.29 -6.75
N VAL A 134 1.85 -3.40 -6.66
CA VAL A 134 1.53 -4.49 -5.74
C VAL A 134 1.63 -4.01 -4.29
N THR A 135 2.62 -3.17 -3.96
CA THR A 135 2.72 -2.55 -2.62
C THR A 135 1.51 -1.66 -2.33
N TYR A 136 1.05 -0.89 -3.33
CA TYR A 136 -0.16 -0.07 -3.20
C TYR A 136 -1.41 -0.93 -2.94
N TYR A 137 -1.60 -2.01 -3.69
CA TYR A 137 -2.72 -2.93 -3.45
C TYR A 137 -2.61 -3.60 -2.08
N HIS A 138 -1.40 -3.99 -1.66
CA HIS A 138 -1.17 -4.48 -0.31
C HIS A 138 -1.64 -3.48 0.74
N CYS A 139 -1.32 -2.18 0.58
CA CYS A 139 -1.81 -1.14 1.48
C CYS A 139 -3.34 -1.08 1.56
N ILE A 140 -4.04 -1.14 0.41
CA ILE A 140 -5.52 -1.18 0.38
C ILE A 140 -6.04 -2.35 1.22
N PHE A 141 -5.45 -3.54 1.06
CA PHE A 141 -5.87 -4.71 1.84
C PHE A 141 -5.50 -4.57 3.31
N SER A 142 -4.35 -3.98 3.64
CA SER A 142 -3.90 -3.75 5.01
C SER A 142 -4.84 -2.81 5.78
N VAL A 143 -5.36 -1.76 5.14
CA VAL A 143 -6.35 -0.85 5.76
C VAL A 143 -7.57 -1.60 6.26
N ARG A 144 -8.07 -2.55 5.45
CA ARG A 144 -9.30 -3.30 5.74
C ARG A 144 -9.03 -4.64 6.43
N GLN A 145 -7.76 -5.02 6.65
CA GLN A 145 -7.38 -6.25 7.34
C GLN A 145 -7.69 -6.23 8.84
N ALA A 146 -7.84 -5.05 9.47
CA ALA A 146 -8.35 -4.96 10.84
C ALA A 146 -9.74 -5.60 10.98
N THR A 147 -10.60 -5.46 9.97
CA THR A 147 -11.92 -6.09 9.93
C THR A 147 -11.81 -7.61 9.76
N LEU A 148 -10.86 -8.10 8.96
CA LEU A 148 -10.63 -9.54 8.73
C LEU A 148 -10.04 -10.28 9.95
N ARG A 149 -9.32 -9.56 10.82
CA ARG A 149 -8.75 -10.11 12.06
C ARG A 149 -9.75 -10.15 13.22
N ASN A 150 -10.92 -9.56 13.06
CA ASN A 150 -11.99 -9.66 14.03
C ASN A 150 -12.61 -11.07 13.97
N GLN A 151 -12.30 -11.91 14.97
CA GLN A 151 -12.81 -13.29 15.05
C GLN A 151 -14.34 -13.34 15.03
N GLU A 152 -15.02 -12.38 15.65
CA GLU A 152 -16.48 -12.27 15.63
C GLU A 152 -17.01 -12.02 14.22
N TRP A 153 -16.33 -11.17 13.45
CA TRP A 153 -16.66 -10.94 12.04
C TRP A 153 -16.45 -12.19 11.18
N VAL A 154 -15.32 -12.90 11.35
CA VAL A 154 -15.02 -14.15 10.60
C VAL A 154 -16.06 -15.22 10.92
N GLU A 155 -16.41 -15.40 12.20
CA GLU A 155 -17.45 -16.33 12.62
C GLU A 155 -18.81 -15.98 12.01
N ARG A 156 -19.17 -14.69 11.98
CA ARG A 156 -20.41 -14.22 11.36
C ARG A 156 -20.43 -14.46 9.85
N LEU A 157 -19.32 -14.23 9.15
CA LEU A 157 -19.19 -14.49 7.71
C LEU A 157 -19.35 -15.99 7.41
N LEU A 158 -18.69 -16.87 8.17
CA LEU A 158 -18.80 -18.32 8.00
C LEU A 158 -20.23 -18.80 8.25
N ARG A 159 -20.91 -18.27 9.28
CA ARG A 159 -22.32 -18.59 9.59
C ARG A 159 -23.31 -18.07 8.55
N PHE A 160 -23.01 -16.96 7.89
CA PHE A 160 -23.84 -16.42 6.80
C PHE A 160 -24.00 -17.44 5.65
N GLY A 161 -22.99 -18.26 5.40
CA GLY A 161 -23.04 -19.36 4.43
C GLY A 161 -23.87 -20.56 4.88
N GLU A 162 -24.16 -20.70 6.19
CA GLU A 162 -24.72 -21.93 6.76
C GLU A 162 -26.22 -21.85 7.01
N VAL A 163 -26.80 -20.79 7.58
CA VAL A 163 -28.26 -20.67 7.77
C VAL A 163 -28.71 -19.21 7.97
N ARG A 164 -29.69 -18.73 7.17
CA ARG A 164 -30.34 -17.43 7.38
C ARG A 164 -31.30 -17.50 8.58
N LYS A 165 -30.86 -17.05 9.77
CA LYS A 165 -31.77 -16.72 10.89
C LYS A 165 -31.99 -15.20 10.95
N PRO A 166 -33.23 -14.72 11.18
CA PRO A 166 -33.60 -13.30 11.06
C PRO A 166 -33.26 -12.47 12.32
N ALA A 167 -32.16 -12.78 12.98
CA ALA A 167 -31.72 -12.03 14.15
C ALA A 167 -30.21 -11.93 14.08
N ASP A 168 -29.69 -10.84 13.51
CA ASP A 168 -28.28 -10.51 13.72
C ASP A 168 -28.04 -9.01 13.62
N SER A 169 -27.10 -8.56 14.45
CA SER A 169 -26.78 -7.19 14.87
C SER A 169 -26.79 -6.10 13.78
N ASP A 170 -26.98 -4.83 14.19
CA ASP A 170 -26.92 -3.62 13.34
C ASP A 170 -25.57 -3.36 12.64
N THR A 171 -24.51 -4.12 12.93
CA THR A 171 -23.21 -3.92 12.26
C THR A 171 -23.14 -4.65 10.91
N PRO A 172 -22.73 -3.97 9.82
CA PRO A 172 -22.71 -4.57 8.49
C PRO A 172 -21.69 -5.72 8.39
N LEU A 173 -22.08 -6.79 7.69
CA LEU A 173 -21.24 -7.99 7.48
C LEU A 173 -20.08 -7.77 6.52
N LEU A 174 -20.17 -6.78 5.64
CA LEU A 174 -19.11 -6.45 4.70
C LEU A 174 -18.70 -5.00 4.95
N PRO A 175 -17.40 -4.67 4.77
CA PRO A 175 -16.98 -3.28 4.80
C PRO A 175 -17.72 -2.50 3.70
N SER A 176 -17.94 -1.22 3.96
CA SER A 176 -18.67 -0.30 3.07
C SER A 176 -18.08 -0.26 1.65
N ASN A 177 -16.76 -0.47 1.53
CA ASN A 177 -15.99 -0.42 0.29
C ASN A 177 -15.73 -1.80 -0.38
N TRP A 178 -16.48 -2.84 -0.03
CA TRP A 178 -16.24 -4.23 -0.47
C TRP A 178 -16.03 -4.39 -2.00
N SER A 179 -16.84 -3.72 -2.81
CA SER A 179 -16.72 -3.76 -4.28
C SER A 179 -15.39 -3.20 -4.79
N GLY A 180 -14.88 -2.16 -4.13
CA GLY A 180 -13.56 -1.58 -4.37
C GLY A 180 -12.45 -2.58 -4.03
N LEU A 181 -12.54 -3.26 -2.88
CA LEU A 181 -11.57 -4.28 -2.47
C LEU A 181 -11.50 -5.45 -3.45
N VAL A 182 -12.65 -5.96 -3.90
CA VAL A 182 -12.70 -7.04 -4.91
C VAL A 182 -12.07 -6.58 -6.24
N THR A 183 -12.31 -5.32 -6.63
CA THR A 183 -11.73 -4.75 -7.85
C THR A 183 -10.22 -4.61 -7.73
N ALA A 184 -9.73 -4.10 -6.60
CA ALA A 184 -8.30 -4.02 -6.27
C ALA A 184 -7.63 -5.42 -6.28
N ALA A 185 -8.28 -6.43 -5.70
CA ALA A 185 -7.78 -7.81 -5.69
C ALA A 185 -7.63 -8.37 -7.11
N ARG A 186 -8.63 -8.17 -7.98
CA ARG A 186 -8.55 -8.60 -9.39
C ARG A 186 -7.41 -7.90 -10.14
N LYS A 187 -7.26 -6.58 -9.96
CA LYS A 187 -6.18 -5.82 -10.60
C LYS A 187 -4.80 -6.26 -10.11
N CYS A 188 -4.65 -6.51 -8.81
CA CYS A 188 -3.41 -7.02 -8.22
C CYS A 188 -3.04 -8.40 -8.80
N LEU A 189 -4.02 -9.33 -8.86
CA LEU A 189 -3.82 -10.65 -9.44
C LEU A 189 -3.46 -10.61 -10.93
N ASP A 190 -4.14 -9.77 -11.72
CA ASP A 190 -3.80 -9.58 -13.14
C ASP A 190 -2.35 -9.11 -13.30
N MET A 191 -1.90 -8.21 -12.44
CA MET A 191 -0.53 -7.70 -12.46
C MET A 191 0.51 -8.76 -12.09
N ILE A 192 0.26 -9.52 -11.01
CA ILE A 192 1.14 -10.61 -10.56
C ILE A 192 1.22 -11.73 -11.62
N ASN A 193 0.09 -12.10 -12.23
CA ASN A 193 0.06 -13.13 -13.27
C ASN A 193 0.84 -12.76 -14.54
N LYS A 194 1.12 -11.46 -14.74
CA LYS A 194 1.94 -10.95 -15.83
C LYS A 194 3.42 -10.81 -15.46
N VAL A 195 3.82 -11.10 -14.23
CA VAL A 195 5.23 -11.15 -13.79
C VAL A 195 5.88 -12.44 -14.31
N ASP A 196 7.14 -12.37 -14.74
CA ASP A 196 7.91 -13.57 -15.06
C ASP A 196 8.11 -14.41 -13.80
N GLY A 197 7.85 -15.72 -13.86
CA GLY A 197 8.05 -16.63 -12.73
C GLY A 197 9.49 -16.63 -12.17
N HIS A 198 10.47 -16.13 -12.92
CA HIS A 198 11.86 -15.97 -12.47
C HIS A 198 12.17 -14.65 -11.76
N ASP A 199 11.22 -13.70 -11.69
CA ASP A 199 11.44 -12.42 -11.05
C ASP A 199 11.41 -12.55 -9.51
N LEU A 200 12.59 -12.63 -8.91
CA LEU A 200 12.82 -12.75 -7.47
C LEU A 200 12.14 -11.65 -6.64
N ALA A 201 11.80 -10.51 -7.25
CA ALA A 201 11.10 -9.43 -6.55
C ALA A 201 9.68 -9.83 -6.10
N PHE A 202 9.12 -10.94 -6.59
CA PHE A 202 7.78 -11.43 -6.26
C PHE A 202 7.76 -12.79 -5.56
N HIS A 203 8.91 -13.27 -5.10
CA HIS A 203 9.03 -14.48 -4.28
C HIS A 203 9.16 -14.08 -2.81
N TRP A 204 8.13 -14.36 -2.02
CA TRP A 204 8.05 -14.09 -0.57
C TRP A 204 7.39 -15.26 0.16
#